data_AF-A0AAE1IS26-F1
#
_entry.id   AF-A0AAE1IS26-F1
#
_cell.length_a   1.000
_cell.length_b   1.000
_cell.length_c   1.000
_cell.angle_alpha   90.00
_cell.angle_beta   90.00
_cell.angle_gamma   90.00
#
_symmetry.space_group_name_H-M   'P 1'
#
loop_
_entity.id
_entity.type
_entity.pdbx_description
1 polymer ?
#
loop_
_entity_poly.entity_id
_entity_poly.type
_entity_poly.pdbx_seq_one_letter_code
_entity_poly.pdbx_strand_id
1 'polypeptide(L)'
;MSVSGHCSICGAAVENVQHVLRDCPETIDLWRQIVPVTLWRTFCNLDGDRWLRWNLCNRGGSKQVDDWKLIFVITCWWAWRRHNTRVFEGKRVSNHAITASVNAIRISLTEAQSRFQLVDGRRSPTKEKGH
;
A
#
# COMPACT_ATOMS: atom_id res chain seq x y z
N MET A 1 -3.08 32.46 2.99
CA MET A 1 -3.82 31.21 3.25
C MET A 1 -3.18 30.56 4.47
N SER A 2 -3.92 30.44 5.57
CA SER A 2 -3.41 29.79 6.78
C SER A 2 -3.27 28.30 6.50
N VAL A 3 -2.04 27.76 6.60
CA VAL A 3 -1.85 26.31 6.68
C VAL A 3 -2.34 25.90 8.05
N SER A 4 -3.64 25.67 8.16
CA SER A 4 -4.21 25.03 9.33
C SER A 4 -3.51 23.68 9.45
N GLY A 5 -2.76 23.44 10.53
CA GLY A 5 -2.17 22.12 10.82
C GLY A 5 -3.22 21.02 11.08
N HIS A 6 -4.48 21.29 10.75
CA HIS A 6 -5.62 20.43 11.00
C HIS A 6 -5.88 19.53 9.80
N CYS A 7 -6.23 18.28 10.08
CA CYS A 7 -6.59 17.32 9.06
C CYS A 7 -7.88 17.72 8.33
N SER A 8 -7.80 17.95 7.02
CA SER A 8 -8.97 18.29 6.17
C SER A 8 -10.01 17.17 6.06
N ILE A 9 -9.65 15.95 6.48
CA ILE A 9 -10.53 14.78 6.48
C ILE A 9 -11.23 14.63 7.84
N CYS A 10 -10.48 14.62 8.94
CA CYS A 10 -11.02 14.27 10.27
C CYS A 10 -11.01 15.42 11.31
N GLY A 11 -10.43 16.57 10.98
CA GLY A 11 -10.35 17.73 11.87
C GLY A 11 -9.27 17.67 12.95
N ALA A 12 -8.45 16.61 13.02
CA ALA A 12 -7.39 16.48 14.03
C ALA A 12 -6.35 17.61 13.91
N ALA A 13 -5.94 18.21 15.03
CA ALA A 13 -5.11 19.43 15.07
C ALA A 13 -3.64 19.26 14.63
N VAL A 14 -3.17 18.03 14.46
CA VAL A 14 -1.81 17.72 14.00
C VAL A 14 -1.88 16.82 12.79
N GLU A 15 -1.72 17.41 11.62
CA GLU A 15 -1.56 16.72 10.35
C GLU A 15 -0.07 16.50 10.08
N ASN A 16 0.39 15.26 10.26
CA ASN A 16 1.71 14.83 9.82
C ASN A 16 1.59 13.64 8.84
N VAL A 17 2.72 13.24 8.24
CA VAL A 17 2.73 12.16 7.25
C VAL A 17 2.16 10.86 7.83
N GLN A 18 2.51 10.50 9.06
CA GLN A 18 1.99 9.31 9.71
C GLN A 18 0.47 9.38 9.94
N HIS A 19 -0.06 10.56 10.26
CA HIS A 19 -1.49 10.79 10.36
C HIS A 19 -2.19 10.56 9.02
N VAL A 20 -1.72 11.20 7.94
CA VAL A 20 -2.32 11.05 6.61
C VAL A 20 -2.30 9.58 6.16
N LEU A 21 -1.16 8.91 6.34
CA LEU A 21 -0.93 7.56 5.86
C LEU A 21 -1.52 6.47 6.77
N ARG A 22 -1.81 6.74 8.05
CA ARG A 22 -2.22 5.71 9.01
C ARG A 22 -3.23 6.19 10.04
N ASP A 23 -2.92 7.24 10.81
CA ASP A 23 -3.66 7.55 12.06
C ASP A 23 -4.97 8.33 11.82
N CYS A 24 -5.19 8.88 10.63
CA CYS A 24 -6.46 9.49 10.26
C CYS A 24 -7.59 8.44 10.34
N PRO A 25 -8.73 8.70 11.02
CA PRO A 25 -9.83 7.75 11.15
C PRO A 25 -10.28 7.10 9.83
N GLU A 26 -10.45 7.89 8.76
CA GLU A 26 -10.79 7.33 7.44
C GLU A 26 -9.70 6.44 6.85
N THR A 27 -8.43 6.67 7.22
CA THR A 27 -7.29 5.84 6.78
C THR A 27 -7.17 4.60 7.66
N ILE A 28 -7.47 4.67 8.95
CA ILE A 28 -7.62 3.49 9.83
C ILE A 28 -8.67 2.54 9.27
N ASP A 29 -9.84 3.06 8.89
CA ASP A 29 -10.92 2.22 8.35
C ASP A 29 -10.56 1.61 6.99
N LEU A 30 -9.71 2.27 6.20
CA LEU A 30 -9.13 1.69 4.99
C LEU A 30 -8.19 0.52 5.36
N TRP A 31 -7.27 0.74 6.30
CA TRP A 31 -6.33 -0.31 6.72
C TRP A 31 -7.03 -1.51 7.36
N ARG A 32 -8.15 -1.32 8.07
CA ARG A 32 -8.95 -2.42 8.62
C ARG A 32 -9.51 -3.38 7.56
N GLN A 33 -9.65 -2.92 6.31
CA GLN A 33 -10.09 -3.76 5.19
C GLN A 33 -8.94 -4.58 4.56
N ILE A 34 -7.69 -4.23 4.87
CA ILE A 34 -6.50 -4.71 4.15
C ILE A 34 -5.58 -5.51 5.09
N VAL A 35 -5.35 -5.01 6.31
CA VAL A 35 -4.44 -5.60 7.29
C VAL A 35 -5.14 -6.78 7.98
N PRO A 36 -4.54 -7.99 8.00
CA PRO A 36 -5.06 -9.10 8.77
C PRO A 36 -5.21 -8.75 10.26
N VAL A 37 -6.32 -9.16 10.88
CA VAL A 37 -6.61 -8.90 12.30
C VAL A 37 -5.48 -9.35 13.22
N THR A 38 -4.80 -10.45 12.89
CA THR A 38 -3.66 -10.99 13.65
C THR A 38 -2.44 -10.07 13.65
N LEU A 39 -2.30 -9.21 12.63
CA LEU A 39 -1.20 -8.26 12.47
C LEU A 39 -1.56 -6.84 12.92
N TRP A 40 -2.86 -6.57 13.15
CA TRP A 40 -3.38 -5.23 13.45
C TRP A 40 -2.69 -4.57 14.65
N ARG A 41 -2.50 -5.32 15.75
CA ARG A 41 -1.85 -4.80 16.96
C ARG A 41 -0.43 -4.32 16.68
N THR A 42 0.35 -5.12 15.95
CA THR A 42 1.73 -4.75 15.57
C THR A 42 1.72 -3.57 14.61
N PHE A 43 0.80 -3.57 13.64
CA PHE A 43 0.67 -2.49 12.66
C PHE A 43 0.40 -1.12 13.31
N CYS A 44 -0.47 -1.05 14.32
CA CYS A 44 -0.80 0.20 15.01
C CYS A 44 0.23 0.65 16.05
N ASN A 45 1.05 -0.26 16.60
CA ASN A 45 1.97 0.04 17.69
C ASN A 45 3.37 0.48 17.25
N LEU A 46 3.69 0.37 15.96
CA LEU A 46 4.97 0.83 15.43
C LEU A 46 4.85 2.27 14.98
N ASP A 47 5.83 3.12 15.23
CA ASP A 47 5.80 4.52 14.77
C ASP A 47 6.88 4.84 13.75
N GLY A 48 6.59 5.83 12.92
CA GLY A 48 7.46 6.47 11.95
C GLY A 48 8.18 5.46 11.08
N ASP A 49 9.50 5.54 11.11
CA ASP A 49 10.37 4.69 10.30
C ASP A 49 10.33 3.20 10.70
N ARG A 50 10.01 2.86 11.97
CA ARG A 50 9.81 1.46 12.37
C ARG A 50 8.58 0.85 11.70
N TRP A 51 7.52 1.64 11.55
CA TRP A 51 6.30 1.22 10.85
C TRP A 51 6.58 0.99 9.36
N LEU A 52 7.31 1.91 8.71
CA LEU A 52 7.71 1.75 7.30
C LEU A 52 8.59 0.52 7.10
N ARG A 53 9.66 0.37 7.90
CA ARG A 53 10.58 -0.78 7.79
C ARG A 53 9.86 -2.10 8.02
N TRP A 54 8.98 -2.18 9.01
CA TRP A 54 8.22 -3.42 9.25
C TRP A 54 7.33 -3.77 8.04
N ASN A 55 6.64 -2.80 7.44
CA ASN A 55 5.79 -3.11 6.29
C ASN A 55 6.57 -3.38 4.99
N LEU A 56 7.73 -2.75 4.80
CA LEU A 56 8.54 -2.87 3.58
C LEU A 56 9.55 -4.02 3.62
N CYS A 57 9.99 -4.44 4.80
CA CYS A 57 11.03 -5.46 4.97
C CYS A 57 10.47 -6.76 5.52
N ASN A 58 9.36 -6.73 6.28
CA ASN A 58 8.90 -7.91 6.98
C ASN A 58 7.99 -8.79 6.11
N ARG A 59 8.07 -10.11 6.34
CA ARG A 59 7.47 -11.14 5.47
C ARG A 59 5.97 -11.35 5.65
N GLY A 60 5.28 -10.44 6.34
CA GLY A 60 3.82 -10.33 6.39
C GLY A 60 3.04 -11.64 6.54
N GLY A 61 3.55 -12.65 7.26
CA GLY A 61 2.87 -13.92 7.54
C GLY A 61 2.35 -14.75 6.35
N SER A 62 2.54 -14.31 5.10
CA SER A 62 2.01 -14.96 3.91
C SER A 62 3.16 -15.55 3.09
N LYS A 63 2.90 -16.66 2.38
CA LYS A 63 3.86 -17.26 1.43
C LYS A 63 4.13 -16.36 0.20
N GLN A 64 3.47 -15.21 0.09
CA GLN A 64 3.57 -14.23 -1.01
C GLN A 64 4.15 -12.92 -0.47
N VAL A 65 5.42 -12.98 -0.02
CA VAL A 65 6.16 -11.86 0.57
C VAL A 65 6.18 -10.62 -0.33
N ASP A 66 6.10 -10.81 -1.65
CA ASP A 66 6.15 -9.73 -2.64
C ASP A 66 4.82 -8.96 -2.77
N ASP A 67 3.68 -9.61 -2.53
CA ASP A 67 2.37 -8.98 -2.63
C ASP A 67 2.13 -7.96 -1.50
N TRP A 68 2.58 -8.26 -0.28
CA TRP A 68 2.32 -7.39 0.88
C TRP A 68 2.97 -6.01 0.74
N LYS A 69 4.26 -5.97 0.38
CA LYS A 69 5.01 -4.70 0.24
C LYS A 69 4.34 -3.82 -0.81
N LEU A 70 3.90 -4.43 -1.90
CA LEU A 70 3.20 -3.75 -2.98
C LEU A 70 1.84 -3.21 -2.51
N ILE A 71 1.02 -4.04 -1.85
CA ILE A 71 -0.26 -3.61 -1.26
C ILE A 71 -0.04 -2.44 -0.31
N PHE A 72 0.97 -2.52 0.56
CA PHE A 72 1.30 -1.48 1.52
C PHE A 72 1.66 -0.15 0.85
N VAL A 73 2.58 -0.18 -0.12
CA VAL A 73 3.04 1.03 -0.84
C VAL A 73 1.89 1.66 -1.63
N ILE A 74 1.12 0.86 -2.36
CA ILE A 74 -0.02 1.36 -3.16
C ILE A 74 -1.09 1.97 -2.24
N THR A 75 -1.39 1.32 -1.11
CA THR A 75 -2.36 1.85 -0.15
C THR A 75 -1.88 3.17 0.46
N CYS A 76 -0.59 3.29 0.81
CA CYS A 76 -0.01 4.56 1.27
C CYS A 76 -0.15 5.66 0.21
N TRP A 77 0.15 5.36 -1.05
CA TRP A 77 -0.02 6.31 -2.15
C TRP A 77 -1.49 6.75 -2.30
N TRP A 78 -2.45 5.84 -2.22
CA TRP A 78 -3.86 6.19 -2.28
C TRP A 78 -4.34 7.00 -1.07
N ALA A 79 -3.85 6.71 0.14
CA ALA A 79 -4.16 7.50 1.33
C ALA A 79 -3.66 8.95 1.17
N TRP A 80 -2.41 9.12 0.72
CA TRP A 80 -1.84 10.42 0.39
C TRP A 80 -2.61 11.14 -0.72
N ARG A 81 -2.92 10.44 -1.81
CA ARG A 81 -3.68 11.00 -2.93
C ARG A 81 -5.08 11.43 -2.50
N ARG A 82 -5.81 10.61 -1.75
CA ARG A 82 -7.13 10.96 -1.22
C ARG A 82 -7.08 12.24 -0.40
N HIS A 83 -6.08 12.36 0.47
CA HIS A 83 -5.88 13.55 1.28
C HIS A 83 -5.63 14.79 0.41
N ASN A 84 -4.70 14.73 -0.55
CA ASN A 84 -4.49 15.83 -1.48
C ASN A 84 -5.74 16.18 -2.31
N THR A 85 -6.45 15.17 -2.83
CA THR A 85 -7.71 15.40 -3.55
C THR A 85 -8.75 16.08 -2.66
N ARG A 86 -8.79 15.75 -1.36
CA ARG A 86 -9.66 16.44 -0.41
C ARG A 86 -9.24 17.90 -0.19
N VAL A 87 -7.94 18.16 -0.03
CA VAL A 87 -7.38 19.51 0.21
C VAL A 87 -7.55 20.42 -1.01
N PHE A 88 -7.18 19.95 -2.20
CA PHE A 88 -7.08 20.79 -3.40
C PHE A 88 -8.36 20.79 -4.25
N GLU A 89 -9.17 19.73 -4.19
CA GLU A 89 -10.37 19.61 -5.03
C GLU A 89 -11.67 19.51 -4.21
N GLY A 90 -11.59 19.37 -2.88
CA GLY A 90 -12.75 19.19 -2.01
C GLY A 90 -13.46 17.84 -2.18
N LYS A 91 -13.00 16.97 -3.08
CA LYS A 91 -13.65 15.70 -3.41
C LYS A 91 -13.39 14.64 -2.35
N ARG A 92 -14.33 13.69 -2.23
CA ARG A 92 -14.24 12.53 -1.33
C ARG A 92 -13.98 11.27 -2.16
N VAL A 93 -13.09 10.41 -1.66
CA VAL A 93 -12.79 9.10 -2.25
C VAL A 93 -13.06 8.04 -1.19
N SER A 94 -13.89 7.05 -1.50
CA SER A 94 -14.31 6.03 -0.55
C SER A 94 -13.23 4.95 -0.34
N ASN A 95 -13.22 4.34 0.84
CA ASN A 95 -12.34 3.21 1.14
C ASN A 95 -12.55 2.05 0.15
N HIS A 96 -13.81 1.78 -0.23
CA HIS A 96 -14.14 0.75 -1.20
C HIS A 96 -13.46 0.98 -2.56
N ALA A 97 -13.52 2.22 -3.09
CA ALA A 97 -12.87 2.55 -4.36
C ALA A 97 -11.35 2.39 -4.31
N ILE A 98 -10.73 2.75 -3.18
CA ILE A 98 -9.29 2.57 -2.96
C ILE A 98 -8.94 1.08 -2.90
N THR A 99 -9.64 0.29 -2.07
CA THR A 99 -9.41 -1.16 -1.93
C THR A 99 -9.59 -1.89 -3.27
N ALA A 100 -10.60 -1.51 -4.06
CA ALA A 100 -10.80 -2.05 -5.41
C ALA A 100 -9.60 -1.72 -6.33
N SER A 101 -9.10 -0.48 -6.27
CA SER A 101 -7.95 -0.05 -7.07
C SER A 101 -6.65 -0.76 -6.67
N VAL A 102 -6.41 -0.93 -5.37
CA VAL A 102 -5.26 -1.67 -4.83
C VAL A 102 -5.29 -3.11 -5.33
N ASN A 103 -6.44 -3.78 -5.25
CA ASN A 103 -6.61 -5.15 -5.72
C ASN A 103 -6.43 -5.29 -7.23
N ALA A 104 -6.97 -4.37 -8.02
CA ALA A 104 -6.81 -4.37 -9.47
C ALA A 104 -5.33 -4.25 -9.87
N ILE A 105 -4.59 -3.31 -9.27
CA ILE A 105 -3.16 -3.12 -9.55
C ILE A 105 -2.37 -4.37 -9.14
N ARG A 106 -2.66 -4.94 -7.97
CA ARG A 106 -2.00 -6.18 -7.52
C ARG A 106 -2.19 -7.31 -8.53
N ILE A 107 -3.43 -7.58 -8.95
CA ILE A 107 -3.75 -8.62 -9.93
C ILE A 107 -2.99 -8.39 -11.24
N SER A 108 -3.05 -7.17 -11.80
CA SER A 108 -2.37 -6.85 -13.05
C SER A 108 -0.84 -7.01 -12.96
N LEU A 109 -0.24 -6.68 -11.82
CA LEU A 109 1.20 -6.85 -11.61
C LEU A 109 1.59 -8.33 -11.45
N THR A 110 0.82 -9.13 -10.72
CA THR A 110 1.03 -10.57 -10.61
C THR A 110 0.93 -11.26 -11.97
N GLU A 111 -0.05 -10.88 -12.80
CA GLU A 111 -0.21 -11.38 -14.16
C GLU A 111 0.96 -10.99 -15.06
N ALA A 112 1.41 -9.73 -15.00
CA ALA A 112 2.56 -9.26 -15.77
C ALA A 112 3.84 -10.00 -15.37
N GLN A 113 4.12 -10.15 -14.07
CA GLN A 113 5.27 -10.89 -13.55
C GLN A 113 5.28 -12.34 -14.02
N SER A 114 4.11 -13.00 -13.98
CA SER A 114 3.96 -14.37 -14.47
C SER A 114 4.27 -14.47 -15.97
N ARG A 115 3.81 -13.52 -16.78
CA ARG A 115 4.12 -13.46 -18.22
C ARG A 115 5.62 -13.25 -18.48
N PHE A 116 6.29 -12.39 -17.72
CA PHE A 116 7.73 -12.17 -17.86
C PHE A 116 8.54 -13.42 -17.52
N GLN A 117 8.19 -14.14 -16.45
CA GLN A 117 8.84 -15.41 -16.09
C GLN A 117 8.66 -16.50 -17.17
N LEU A 118 7.50 -16.54 -17.83
CA LEU A 118 7.25 -17.44 -18.96
C LEU A 118 8.08 -17.09 -20.21
N VAL A 119 8.42 -15.82 -20.42
CA VAL A 119 9.26 -15.37 -21.53
C VAL A 119 10.73 -15.68 -21.25
N ASP A 120 11.21 -15.45 -20.03
CA ASP A 120 12.59 -15.77 -19.62
C ASP A 120 12.85 -17.28 -19.59
N GLY A 121 11.86 -18.08 -19.16
CA GLY A 121 11.95 -19.55 -19.20
C GLY A 121 12.11 -20.14 -20.60
N ARG A 122 11.65 -19.45 -21.65
CA ARG A 122 11.83 -19.88 -23.06
C ARG A 122 13.21 -19.56 -23.64
N ARG A 123 14.04 -18.76 -22.95
CA ARG A 123 15.38 -18.34 -23.43
C ARG A 123 16.54 -19.24 -22.98
N SER A 124 16.27 -20.39 -22.36
CA SER A 124 17.34 -21.36 -22.02
C SER A 124 17.90 -22.02 -23.30
N PRO A 125 19.19 -21.84 -23.67
CA PRO A 125 19.74 -22.42 -24.88
C PRO A 125 19.88 -23.94 -24.74
N THR A 126 19.44 -24.66 -25.77
CA THR A 126 19.84 -26.04 -26.07
C THR A 126 21.36 -26.17 -25.92
N LYS A 127 21.81 -27.02 -24.99
CA LYS A 127 23.21 -27.43 -24.90
C LYS A 127 23.59 -28.13 -26.21
N GLU A 128 24.32 -27.43 -27.09
CA GLU A 128 25.07 -28.06 -28.16
C GLU A 128 26.08 -29.02 -27.54
N LYS A 129 25.88 -30.32 -27.78
CA LYS A 129 26.87 -31.36 -27.50
C LYS A 129 27.92 -31.29 -28.62
N GLY A 130 29.01 -30.58 -28.36
CA GLY A 130 30.23 -30.69 -29.15
C GLY A 130 30.90 -32.04 -28.90
N HIS A 131 31.17 -32.75 -30.00
CA HIS A 131 31.89 -34.02 -30.08
C HIS A 131 33.37 -33.89 -29.73
#